data_AF-U6GJZ3-F1
#
_entry.id   AF-U6GJZ3-F1
#
_cell.length_a   1.000
_cell.length_b   1.000
_cell.length_c   1.000
_cell.angle_alpha   90.00
_cell.angle_beta   90.00
_cell.angle_gamma   90.00
#
_symmetry.space_group_name_H-M   'P 1'
#
loop_
_entity.id
_entity.type
_entity.pdbx_description
1 polymer ?
#
loop_
_entity_poly.entity_id
_entity_poly.type
_entity_poly.pdbx_seq_one_letter_code
_entity_poly.pdbx_strand_id
1 'polypeptide(L)'
;MNTISSELRLKDLERAQRLLEDLQKSSRQQKAADKAKKQQEEVLQAVIKMLEEGKWVQQGNWKAAEVEVLNEYQFLTAKTVVYLVNMSEKDFIRQKNKWLAKIHAWVQENVQGPIIPYSAVFENKLAELPDDEARENYIKSSGASKSMLDKIIQTGYHALHLIHFFTCGEDEVKCWTIRSGKYRYSNFVFLLSLCET
;
A
#
# COMPACT_ATOMS: atom_id res chain seq x y z
N MET A 1 1.37 -17.48 3.00
CA MET A 1 0.92 -16.11 3.38
C MET A 1 1.00 -15.91 4.89
N ASN A 2 0.58 -16.87 5.71
CA ASN A 2 0.69 -16.80 7.18
C ASN A 2 2.11 -16.51 7.71
N THR A 3 3.16 -17.08 7.10
CA THR A 3 4.56 -16.90 7.56
C THR A 3 4.96 -15.42 7.57
N ILE A 4 4.89 -14.74 6.42
CA ILE A 4 5.24 -13.31 6.29
C ILE A 4 4.36 -12.44 7.21
N SER A 5 3.05 -12.71 7.24
CA SER A 5 2.13 -11.95 8.09
C SER A 5 2.47 -12.07 9.57
N SER A 6 2.80 -13.28 10.03
CA SER A 6 3.16 -13.55 11.42
C SER A 6 4.50 -12.93 11.78
N GLU A 7 5.50 -13.01 10.90
CA GLU A 7 6.83 -12.41 11.12
C GLU A 7 6.76 -10.89 11.25
N LEU A 8 6.05 -10.21 10.34
CA LEU A 8 5.89 -8.75 10.39
C LEU A 8 5.20 -8.30 11.69
N ARG A 9 4.14 -9.02 12.08
CA ARG A 9 3.41 -8.77 13.31
C ARG A 9 4.28 -8.95 14.55
N LEU A 10 5.04 -10.05 14.63
CA LEU A 10 5.91 -10.33 15.77
C LEU A 10 7.04 -9.30 15.90
N LYS A 11 7.61 -8.85 14.77
CA LYS A 11 8.62 -7.78 14.77
C LYS A 11 8.07 -6.46 15.28
N ASP A 12 6.87 -6.07 14.83
CA ASP A 12 6.22 -4.86 15.33
C ASP A 12 5.82 -4.98 16.81
N LEU A 13 5.41 -6.16 17.27
CA LEU A 13 5.05 -6.42 18.66
C LEU A 13 6.25 -6.23 19.58
N GLU A 14 7.37 -6.88 19.25
CA GLU A 14 8.63 -6.75 19.99
C GLU A 14 9.09 -5.29 20.02
N ARG A 15 9.01 -4.60 18.88
CA ARG A 15 9.35 -3.17 18.79
C ARG A 15 8.43 -2.32 19.66
N ALA A 16 7.12 -2.53 19.62
CA ALA A 16 6.15 -1.77 20.39
C ALA A 16 6.33 -1.95 21.90
N GLN A 17 6.63 -3.18 22.36
CA GLN A 17 6.93 -3.47 23.75
C GLN A 17 8.18 -2.72 24.24
N ARG A 18 9.28 -2.76 23.48
CA ARG A 18 10.50 -2.01 23.80
C ARG A 18 10.26 -0.50 23.87
N LEU A 19 9.52 0.05 22.89
CA LEU A 19 9.17 1.47 22.86
C LEU A 19 8.35 1.88 24.09
N LEU A 20 7.39 1.04 24.51
CA LEU A 20 6.58 1.30 25.69
C LEU A 20 7.43 1.29 26.98
N GLU A 21 8.33 0.33 27.12
CA GLU A 21 9.24 0.26 28.28
C GLU A 21 10.14 1.49 28.39
N ASP A 22 10.71 1.94 27.27
CA ASP A 22 11.59 3.11 27.24
C ASP A 22 10.81 4.39 27.55
N LEU A 23 9.59 4.51 27.04
CA LEU A 23 8.70 5.63 27.32
C LEU A 23 8.35 5.69 28.82
N GLN A 24 7.98 4.55 29.43
CA GLN A 24 7.68 4.45 30.86
C GLN A 24 8.90 4.78 31.74
N LYS A 25 10.10 4.35 31.37
CA LYS A 25 11.35 4.71 32.08
C LYS A 25 11.59 6.22 32.05
N SER A 26 11.40 6.85 30.88
CA SER A 26 11.56 8.30 30.72
C SER A 26 10.51 9.11 31.49
N SER A 27 9.28 8.58 31.60
CA SER A 27 8.16 9.20 32.29
C SER A 27 8.40 9.27 33.81
N ARG A 28 9.02 8.23 34.39
CA ARG A 28 9.36 8.20 35.83
C ARG A 28 10.43 9.22 36.25
N GLN A 29 11.27 9.69 35.32
CA GLN A 29 12.36 10.63 35.60
C GLN A 29 11.93 12.10 35.54
N GLN A 30 10.79 12.42 34.93
CA GLN A 30 10.26 13.78 34.81
C GLN A 30 8.87 13.87 35.46
N LYS A 31 8.79 14.47 36.65
CA LYS A 31 7.55 14.58 37.46
C LYS A 31 6.44 15.42 36.80
N ALA A 32 6.73 16.17 35.75
CA ALA A 32 5.74 16.79 34.89
C ALA A 32 5.52 15.90 33.67
N ALA A 33 4.61 14.94 33.78
CA ALA A 33 4.24 14.09 32.65
C ALA A 33 3.52 14.93 31.59
N ASP A 34 4.21 15.22 30.49
CA ASP A 34 3.59 15.83 29.32
C ASP A 34 2.40 14.98 28.87
N LYS A 35 1.25 15.64 28.67
CA LYS A 35 0.02 15.03 28.12
C LYS A 35 0.29 14.21 26.84
N ALA A 36 1.28 14.63 26.06
CA ALA A 36 1.76 13.94 24.86
C ALA A 36 2.36 12.55 25.15
N LYS A 37 3.19 12.40 26.20
CA LYS A 37 3.79 11.11 26.56
C LYS A 37 2.74 10.10 26.99
N LYS A 38 1.75 10.55 27.77
CA LYS A 38 0.63 9.69 28.19
C LYS A 38 -0.18 9.20 26.97
N GLN A 39 -0.42 10.08 26.00
CA GLN A 39 -1.10 9.71 24.75
C GLN A 39 -0.27 8.67 23.95
N GLN A 40 1.06 8.83 23.87
CA GLN A 40 1.94 7.84 23.24
C GLN A 40 1.88 6.47 23.95
N GLU A 41 1.87 6.45 25.29
CA GLU A 41 1.73 5.21 26.07
C GLU A 41 0.40 4.51 25.77
N GLU A 42 -0.71 5.25 25.74
CA GLU A 42 -2.05 4.71 25.44
C GLU A 42 -2.12 4.11 24.03
N VAL A 43 -1.54 4.79 23.03
CA VAL A 43 -1.47 4.30 21.65
C VAL A 43 -0.62 3.03 21.55
N LEU A 44 0.56 3.00 22.16
CA LEU A 44 1.44 1.83 22.15
C LEU A 44 0.79 0.62 22.84
N GLN A 45 0.08 0.83 23.95
CA GLN A 45 -0.68 -0.23 24.63
C GLN A 45 -1.80 -0.79 23.73
N ALA A 46 -2.52 0.08 23.03
CA ALA A 46 -3.54 -0.35 22.08
C ALA A 46 -2.94 -1.15 20.91
N VAL A 47 -1.80 -0.70 20.37
CA VAL A 47 -1.05 -1.40 19.32
C VAL A 47 -0.61 -2.80 19.77
N ILE A 48 0.01 -2.91 20.95
CA ILE A 48 0.46 -4.19 21.51
C ILE A 48 -0.72 -5.16 21.62
N LYS A 49 -1.83 -4.72 22.22
CA LYS A 49 -3.04 -5.54 22.37
C LYS A 49 -3.55 -6.05 21.01
N MET A 50 -3.62 -5.18 20.01
CA MET A 50 -4.05 -5.57 18.67
C MET A 50 -3.13 -6.60 18.03
N LEU A 51 -1.81 -6.39 18.13
CA LEU A 51 -0.82 -7.30 17.57
C LEU A 51 -0.86 -8.67 18.28
N GLU A 52 -1.11 -8.71 19.59
CA GLU A 52 -1.31 -9.97 20.34
C GLU A 52 -2.57 -10.72 19.88
N GLU A 53 -3.66 -10.01 19.62
CA GLU A 53 -4.92 -10.55 19.06
C GLU A 53 -4.80 -11.05 17.61
N GLY A 54 -3.64 -10.91 16.97
CA GLY A 54 -3.43 -11.35 15.58
C GLY A 54 -3.80 -10.32 14.53
N LYS A 55 -4.17 -9.10 14.93
CA LYS A 55 -4.56 -8.02 14.01
C LYS A 55 -3.37 -7.14 13.69
N TRP A 56 -3.37 -6.59 12.48
CA TRP A 56 -2.40 -5.59 12.05
C TRP A 56 -2.80 -4.19 12.50
N VAL A 57 -1.81 -3.31 12.70
CA VAL A 57 -2.06 -1.92 13.11
C VAL A 57 -2.98 -1.18 12.13
N GLN A 58 -2.88 -1.45 10.81
CA GLN A 58 -3.75 -0.82 9.81
C GLN A 58 -5.24 -1.15 9.97
N GLN A 59 -5.59 -2.24 10.66
CA GLN A 59 -6.97 -2.68 10.86
C GLN A 59 -7.63 -1.96 12.05
N GLY A 60 -6.88 -1.12 12.76
CA GLY A 60 -7.35 -0.39 13.92
C GLY A 60 -8.18 0.82 13.53
N ASN A 61 -9.19 1.14 14.34
CA ASN A 61 -9.96 2.37 14.19
C ASN A 61 -9.30 3.48 15.01
N TRP A 62 -8.36 4.19 14.38
CA TRP A 62 -7.54 5.22 15.02
C TRP A 62 -8.11 6.62 14.82
N LYS A 63 -8.06 7.44 15.86
CA LYS A 63 -8.36 8.88 15.78
C LYS A 63 -7.20 9.63 15.12
N ALA A 64 -7.47 10.80 14.55
CA ALA A 64 -6.44 11.62 13.89
C ALA A 64 -5.20 11.88 14.77
N ALA A 65 -5.41 12.21 16.05
CA ALA A 65 -4.32 12.43 16.99
C ALA A 65 -3.52 11.15 17.34
N GLU A 66 -4.15 9.98 17.27
CA GLU A 66 -3.48 8.68 17.46
C GLU A 66 -2.68 8.30 16.20
N VAL A 67 -3.22 8.61 15.01
CA VAL A 67 -2.54 8.42 13.72
C VAL A 67 -1.25 9.25 13.63
N GLU A 68 -1.26 10.49 14.13
CA GLU A 68 -0.05 11.32 14.20
C GLU A 68 1.07 10.64 15.00
N VAL A 69 0.72 10.06 16.16
CA VAL A 69 1.66 9.29 16.99
C VAL A 69 2.14 8.02 16.26
N LEU A 70 1.23 7.26 15.64
CA LEU A 70 1.59 6.04 14.91
C LEU A 70 2.57 6.31 13.76
N ASN A 71 2.44 7.45 13.10
CA ASN A 71 3.33 7.87 12.03
C ASN A 71 4.77 8.13 12.52
N GLU A 72 4.99 8.43 13.80
CA GLU A 72 6.35 8.57 14.34
C GLU A 72 7.08 7.22 14.42
N TYR A 73 6.35 6.15 14.73
CA TYR A 73 6.95 4.83 14.98
C TYR A 73 7.19 3.99 13.74
N GLN A 74 6.52 4.28 12.62
CA GLN A 74 6.73 3.63 11.32
C GLN A 74 6.59 2.09 11.37
N PHE A 75 5.56 1.59 12.05
CA PHE A 75 5.24 0.15 12.10
C PHE A 75 5.05 -0.46 10.70
N LEU A 76 5.50 -1.70 10.51
CA LEU A 76 5.40 -2.40 9.24
C LEU A 76 3.95 -2.79 8.92
N THR A 77 3.22 -3.25 9.94
CA THR A 77 1.82 -3.67 9.90
C THR A 77 0.83 -2.50 9.82
N ALA A 78 1.31 -1.26 9.89
CA ALA A 78 0.52 -0.06 9.60
C ALA A 78 0.43 0.26 8.11
N LYS A 79 1.31 -0.34 7.28
CA LYS A 79 1.38 -0.05 5.84
C LYS A 79 0.34 -0.86 5.06
N THR A 80 -0.30 -0.21 4.09
CA THR A 80 -1.21 -0.83 3.12
C THR A 80 -0.50 -1.91 2.32
N VAL A 81 -1.19 -3.03 2.08
CA VAL A 81 -0.65 -4.18 1.32
C VAL A 81 -1.36 -4.30 -0.03
N VAL A 82 -0.57 -4.53 -1.09
CA VAL A 82 -1.06 -4.91 -2.42
C VAL A 82 -0.57 -6.31 -2.74
N TYR A 83 -1.49 -7.22 -3.08
CA TYR A 83 -1.20 -8.62 -3.33
C TYR A 83 -0.97 -8.87 -4.82
N LEU A 84 0.27 -9.13 -5.20
CA LEU A 84 0.62 -9.53 -6.55
C LEU A 84 0.65 -11.06 -6.64
N VAL A 85 -0.33 -11.64 -7.35
CA VAL A 85 -0.45 -13.10 -7.50
C VAL A 85 0.21 -13.50 -8.80
N ASN A 86 1.48 -13.86 -8.71
CA ASN A 86 2.25 -14.35 -9.85
C ASN A 86 1.76 -15.74 -10.26
N MET A 87 1.46 -15.92 -11.54
CA MET A 87 1.04 -17.18 -12.12
C MET A 87 1.76 -17.49 -13.43
N SER A 88 1.65 -18.74 -13.88
CA SER A 88 2.18 -19.14 -15.17
C SER A 88 1.51 -18.34 -16.29
N GLU A 89 2.24 -18.11 -17.38
CA GLU A 89 1.72 -17.41 -18.56
C GLU A 89 0.45 -18.09 -19.11
N LYS A 90 0.42 -19.43 -19.11
CA LYS A 90 -0.75 -20.21 -19.55
C LYS A 90 -1.97 -19.96 -18.67
N ASP A 91 -1.81 -19.91 -17.35
CA ASP A 91 -2.91 -19.67 -16.41
C ASP A 91 -3.39 -18.22 -16.47
N PHE A 92 -2.45 -17.29 -16.69
CA PHE A 92 -2.73 -15.87 -16.87
C PHE A 92 -3.59 -15.62 -18.11
N ILE A 93 -3.18 -16.15 -19.27
CA ILE A 93 -3.93 -16.05 -20.54
C ILE A 93 -5.32 -16.66 -20.38
N ARG A 94 -5.44 -17.81 -19.70
CA ARG A 94 -6.72 -18.48 -19.47
C ARG A 94 -7.57 -17.82 -18.38
N GLN A 95 -7.02 -16.84 -17.66
CA GLN A 95 -7.63 -16.18 -16.50
C GLN A 95 -8.15 -17.15 -15.42
N LYS A 96 -7.48 -18.30 -15.26
CA LYS A 96 -7.92 -19.35 -14.35
C LYS A 96 -6.73 -19.93 -13.60
N ASN A 97 -6.82 -19.90 -12.27
CA ASN A 97 -5.81 -20.51 -11.41
C ASN A 97 -6.48 -21.16 -10.19
N LYS A 98 -6.05 -22.39 -9.84
CA LYS A 98 -6.55 -23.16 -8.70
C LYS A 98 -6.39 -22.44 -7.35
N TRP A 99 -5.37 -21.59 -7.23
CA TRP A 99 -5.02 -20.89 -5.99
C TRP A 99 -5.70 -19.55 -5.84
N LEU A 100 -6.19 -18.93 -6.93
CA LEU A 100 -6.70 -17.56 -6.90
C LEU A 100 -7.89 -17.41 -5.94
N ALA A 101 -8.84 -18.34 -5.98
CA ALA A 101 -10.00 -18.33 -5.08
C ALA A 101 -9.59 -18.48 -3.60
N LYS A 102 -8.61 -19.35 -3.33
CA LYS A 102 -8.09 -19.57 -1.96
C LYS A 102 -7.36 -18.34 -1.43
N ILE A 103 -6.56 -17.70 -2.29
CA ILE A 103 -5.86 -16.46 -1.94
C ILE A 103 -6.89 -15.35 -1.68
N HIS A 104 -7.91 -15.24 -2.52
CA HIS A 104 -8.96 -14.25 -2.33
C HIS A 104 -9.67 -14.43 -0.98
N ALA A 105 -10.10 -15.65 -0.65
CA ALA A 105 -10.70 -15.94 0.66
C ALA A 105 -9.76 -15.59 1.82
N TRP A 106 -8.48 -15.97 1.73
CA TRP A 106 -7.49 -15.65 2.75
C TRP A 106 -7.31 -14.14 2.96
N VAL A 107 -7.27 -13.35 1.88
CA VAL A 107 -7.14 -11.89 1.95
C VAL A 107 -8.38 -11.23 2.57
N GLN A 108 -9.58 -11.76 2.30
CA GLN A 108 -10.81 -11.23 2.91
C GLN A 108 -10.88 -11.49 4.42
N GLU A 109 -10.37 -12.65 4.87
CA GLU A 109 -10.36 -13.04 6.29
C GLU A 109 -9.21 -12.40 7.09
N ASN A 110 -8.16 -11.94 6.43
CA ASN A 110 -6.96 -11.40 7.08
C ASN A 110 -6.80 -9.90 6.80
N VAL A 111 -5.67 -9.52 6.21
CA VAL A 111 -5.36 -8.16 5.82
C VAL A 111 -5.98 -7.91 4.45
N GLN A 112 -6.97 -7.04 4.41
CA GLN A 112 -7.62 -6.67 3.17
C GLN A 112 -6.68 -5.82 2.31
N GLY A 113 -6.66 -6.09 1.01
CA GLY A 113 -5.88 -5.33 0.07
C GLY A 113 -6.23 -5.69 -1.38
N PRO A 114 -5.88 -4.83 -2.35
CA PRO A 114 -6.09 -5.13 -3.76
C PRO A 114 -5.31 -6.39 -4.17
N ILE A 115 -5.97 -7.27 -4.95
CA ILE A 115 -5.34 -8.47 -5.50
C ILE A 115 -5.19 -8.29 -7.02
N ILE A 116 -3.97 -8.44 -7.51
CA ILE A 116 -3.63 -8.31 -8.92
C ILE A 116 -3.00 -9.63 -9.40
N PRO A 117 -3.77 -10.47 -10.12
CA PRO A 117 -3.22 -11.60 -10.85
C PRO A 117 -2.34 -11.08 -12.00
N TYR A 118 -1.11 -11.57 -12.10
CA TYR A 118 -0.21 -11.23 -13.20
C TYR A 118 0.73 -12.39 -13.51
N SER A 119 1.42 -12.34 -14.64
CA SER A 119 2.49 -13.30 -14.94
C SER A 119 3.79 -12.55 -15.17
N ALA A 120 4.75 -12.72 -14.26
CA ALA A 120 6.07 -12.10 -14.41
C ALA A 120 6.77 -12.54 -15.70
N VAL A 121 6.53 -13.78 -16.15
CA VAL A 121 7.09 -14.30 -17.42
C VAL A 121 6.51 -13.56 -18.61
N PHE A 122 5.19 -13.36 -18.63
CA PHE A 122 4.51 -12.61 -19.71
C PHE A 122 4.98 -11.15 -19.75
N GLU A 123 5.03 -10.48 -18.60
CA GLU A 123 5.49 -9.09 -18.53
C GLU A 123 6.96 -8.93 -18.94
N ASN A 124 7.83 -9.88 -18.57
CA ASN A 124 9.23 -9.83 -18.97
C ASN A 124 9.39 -9.97 -20.49
N LYS A 125 8.62 -10.86 -21.13
CA LYS A 125 8.61 -10.97 -22.60
C LYS A 125 8.15 -9.67 -23.26
N LEU A 126 7.14 -9.01 -22.71
CA LEU A 126 6.69 -7.70 -23.21
C LEU A 126 7.76 -6.62 -23.06
N ALA A 127 8.54 -6.66 -21.98
CA ALA A 127 9.62 -5.70 -21.73
C ALA A 127 10.79 -5.87 -22.71
N GLU A 128 11.04 -7.09 -23.20
CA GLU A 128 12.10 -7.38 -24.17
C GLU A 128 11.74 -6.98 -25.61
N LEU A 129 10.47 -6.64 -25.89
CA LEU A 129 10.03 -6.20 -27.21
C LEU A 129 10.46 -4.75 -27.48
N PRO A 130 10.93 -4.46 -28.72
CA PRO A 130 11.63 -3.22 -29.04
C PRO A 130 10.71 -2.00 -29.08
N ASP A 131 9.46 -2.18 -29.50
CA ASP A 131 8.50 -1.10 -29.72
C ASP A 131 7.08 -1.50 -29.24
N ASP A 132 6.22 -0.48 -29.13
CA ASP A 132 4.86 -0.66 -28.64
C ASP A 132 3.98 -1.44 -29.62
N GLU A 133 4.25 -1.35 -30.92
CA GLU A 133 3.52 -2.10 -31.94
C GLU A 133 3.77 -3.62 -31.78
N ALA A 134 5.02 -4.02 -31.56
CA ALA A 134 5.40 -5.39 -31.28
C ALA A 134 4.76 -5.90 -29.98
N ARG A 135 4.70 -5.06 -28.94
CA ARG A 135 4.01 -5.39 -27.68
C ARG A 135 2.53 -5.64 -27.91
N GLU A 136 1.84 -4.74 -28.60
CA GLU A 136 0.42 -4.90 -28.92
C GLU A 136 0.16 -6.16 -29.76
N ASN A 137 1.00 -6.41 -30.77
CA ASN A 137 0.89 -7.58 -31.63
C ASN A 137 1.10 -8.88 -30.84
N TYR A 138 2.02 -8.89 -29.87
CA TYR A 138 2.21 -10.02 -28.97
C TYR A 138 1.02 -10.24 -28.03
N ILE A 139 0.45 -9.17 -27.46
CA ILE A 139 -0.77 -9.27 -26.63
C ILE A 139 -1.93 -9.85 -27.45
N LYS A 140 -2.16 -9.32 -28.66
CA LYS A 140 -3.24 -9.76 -29.56
C LYS A 140 -3.07 -11.23 -29.96
N SER A 141 -1.85 -11.66 -30.30
CA SER A 141 -1.57 -13.02 -30.76
C SER A 141 -1.50 -14.07 -29.63
N SER A 142 -1.06 -13.69 -28.43
CA SER A 142 -0.99 -14.58 -27.26
C SER A 142 -2.36 -14.92 -26.66
N GLY A 143 -3.39 -14.13 -26.98
CA GLY A 143 -4.72 -14.25 -26.37
C GLY A 143 -4.78 -13.71 -24.94
N ALA A 144 -3.73 -13.04 -24.47
CA ALA A 144 -3.76 -12.31 -23.22
C ALA A 144 -4.65 -11.07 -23.35
N SER A 145 -5.29 -10.64 -22.25
CA SER A 145 -6.14 -9.45 -22.29
C SER A 145 -5.33 -8.16 -22.43
N LYS A 146 -4.30 -7.99 -21.59
CA LYS A 146 -3.41 -6.82 -21.55
C LYS A 146 -2.27 -7.03 -20.55
N SER A 147 -1.27 -6.17 -20.59
CA SER A 147 -0.28 -6.04 -19.50
C SER A 147 -0.97 -5.59 -18.20
N MET A 148 -0.48 -6.12 -17.08
CA MET A 148 -0.92 -5.79 -15.74
C MET A 148 0.01 -4.76 -15.07
N LEU A 149 1.13 -4.39 -15.67
CA LEU A 149 2.08 -3.43 -15.09
C LEU A 149 1.43 -2.08 -14.81
N ASP A 150 0.67 -1.54 -15.75
CA ASP A 150 -0.05 -0.27 -15.55
C ASP A 150 -1.01 -0.37 -14.37
N LYS A 151 -1.71 -1.50 -14.23
CA LYS A 151 -2.63 -1.73 -13.11
C LYS A 151 -1.87 -1.82 -11.79
N ILE A 152 -0.69 -2.47 -11.77
CA ILE A 152 0.18 -2.56 -10.59
C ILE A 152 0.64 -1.16 -10.17
N ILE A 153 1.11 -0.35 -11.12
CA ILE A 153 1.57 1.02 -10.89
C ILE A 153 0.43 1.87 -10.33
N GLN A 154 -0.72 1.92 -11.02
CA GLN A 154 -1.89 2.69 -10.59
C GLN A 154 -2.36 2.26 -9.20
N THR A 155 -2.44 0.95 -8.93
CA THR A 155 -2.84 0.44 -7.61
C THR A 155 -1.84 0.85 -6.53
N GLY A 156 -0.53 0.81 -6.81
CA GLY A 156 0.51 1.28 -5.91
C GLY A 156 0.40 2.77 -5.61
N TYR A 157 0.14 3.60 -6.62
CA TYR A 157 -0.11 5.04 -6.46
C TYR A 157 -1.29 5.32 -5.55
N HIS A 158 -2.41 4.63 -5.76
CA HIS A 158 -3.59 4.76 -4.92
C HIS A 158 -3.34 4.27 -3.49
N ALA A 159 -2.62 3.16 -3.32
CA ALA A 159 -2.27 2.63 -1.99
C ALA A 159 -1.38 3.59 -1.17
N LEU A 160 -0.57 4.41 -1.85
CA LEU A 160 0.25 5.46 -1.25
C LEU A 160 -0.49 6.80 -1.08
N HIS A 161 -1.78 6.86 -1.44
CA HIS A 161 -2.60 8.07 -1.48
C HIS A 161 -1.97 9.19 -2.31
N LEU A 162 -1.37 8.85 -3.45
CA LEU A 162 -0.77 9.79 -4.38
C LEU A 162 -1.78 10.21 -5.45
N ILE A 163 -1.73 11.48 -5.85
CA ILE A 163 -2.51 12.06 -6.95
C ILE A 163 -1.58 12.88 -7.86
N HIS A 164 -2.06 13.12 -9.07
CA HIS A 164 -1.37 13.94 -10.06
C HIS A 164 -1.98 15.33 -10.16
N PHE A 165 -1.13 16.32 -10.40
CA PHE A 165 -1.54 17.60 -10.96
C PHE A 165 -0.61 17.95 -12.12
N PHE A 166 -1.12 18.74 -13.06
CA PHE A 166 -0.41 19.10 -14.27
C PHE A 166 -0.11 20.60 -14.28
N THR A 167 1.07 20.94 -14.79
CA THR A 167 1.40 22.31 -15.22
C THR A 167 1.50 22.29 -16.73
N CYS A 168 0.68 23.10 -17.41
CA CYS A 168 0.63 23.18 -18.86
C CYS A 168 1.03 24.60 -19.28
N GLY A 169 2.08 24.72 -20.08
CA GLY A 169 2.47 25.92 -20.81
C GLY A 169 2.75 25.59 -22.28
N GLU A 170 3.02 26.61 -23.09
CA GLU A 170 3.36 26.42 -24.51
C GLU A 170 4.64 25.59 -24.70
N ASP A 171 5.61 25.72 -23.77
CA ASP A 171 6.89 25.02 -23.84
C ASP A 171 6.90 23.63 -23.20
N GLU A 172 6.14 23.43 -22.11
CA GLU A 172 6.20 22.20 -21.31
C GLU A 172 4.84 21.83 -20.73
N VAL A 173 4.52 20.54 -20.82
CA VAL A 173 3.48 19.89 -20.03
C VAL A 173 4.13 18.93 -19.06
N LYS A 174 3.97 19.18 -17.76
CA LYS A 174 4.60 18.40 -16.69
C LYS A 174 3.58 17.85 -15.71
N CYS A 175 3.74 16.57 -15.40
CA CYS A 175 2.97 15.86 -14.38
C CYS A 175 3.74 15.82 -13.06
N TRP A 176 3.08 16.22 -11.98
CA TRP A 176 3.63 16.26 -10.64
C TRP A 176 2.87 15.31 -9.73
N THR A 177 3.59 14.61 -8.83
CA THR A 177 3.00 13.67 -7.88
C THR A 177 2.97 14.28 -6.49
N ILE A 178 1.79 14.33 -5.87
CA ILE A 178 1.59 14.82 -4.50
C ILE A 178 0.75 13.83 -3.68
N ARG A 179 0.83 13.91 -2.35
CA ARG A 179 -0.10 13.18 -1.47
C ARG A 179 -1.46 13.87 -1.47
N SER A 180 -2.51 13.08 -1.59
CA SER A 180 -3.89 13.52 -1.48
C SER A 180 -4.12 14.22 -0.14
N GLY A 181 -4.85 15.34 -0.16
CA GLY A 181 -5.18 16.13 1.03
C GLY A 181 -4.04 17.00 1.61
N LYS A 182 -2.81 16.94 1.06
CA LYS A 182 -1.68 17.74 1.57
C LYS A 182 -1.87 19.26 1.37
N TYR A 183 -2.64 19.66 0.38
CA TYR A 183 -2.88 21.08 0.07
C TYR A 183 -4.38 21.31 -0.14
N ARG A 184 -4.92 22.33 0.55
CA ARG A 184 -6.30 22.80 0.39
C ARG A 184 -6.26 24.13 -0.35
N TYR A 185 -6.05 24.08 -1.67
CA TYR A 185 -6.14 25.27 -2.50
C TYR A 185 -7.43 25.24 -3.30
N SER A 186 -8.23 26.29 -3.17
CA SER A 186 -9.51 26.49 -3.84
C SER A 186 -9.40 26.60 -5.37
N ASN A 187 -8.19 26.70 -5.93
CA ASN A 187 -7.96 27.05 -7.34
C ASN A 187 -7.06 26.07 -8.13
N PHE A 188 -6.67 24.92 -7.57
CA PHE A 188 -6.06 23.86 -8.39
C PHE A 188 -7.18 23.01 -8.97
N VAL A 189 -7.65 23.41 -10.15
CA VAL A 189 -8.62 22.68 -10.95
C VAL A 189 -8.10 21.26 -11.18
N PHE A 190 -8.85 20.28 -10.67
CA PHE A 190 -8.79 18.90 -11.13
C PHE A 190 -9.17 18.89 -12.62
N LEU A 191 -8.17 18.95 -13.50
CA LEU A 191 -8.35 18.73 -14.93
C LEU A 191 -8.17 17.24 -15.20
N LEU A 192 -9.22 16.47 -14.91
CA LEU A 192 -9.36 15.07 -15.32
C LEU A 192 -10.37 14.91 -16.47
N SER A 193 -10.72 16.00 -17.19
CA SER A 193 -11.82 15.96 -18.18
C SER A 193 -11.62 16.79 -19.47
N LEU A 194 -10.42 17.26 -19.83
CA LEU A 194 -10.24 17.99 -21.11
C LEU A 194 -8.95 17.56 -21.84
N CYS A 195 -8.86 16.27 -22.15
CA CYS A 195 -8.02 15.78 -23.25
C CYS A 195 -8.81 14.74 -24.05
N GLU A 196 -10.03 15.12 -24.43
CA GLU A 196 -10.69 14.60 -25.63
C GLU A 196 -10.74 15.74 -26.63
N THR A 197 -9.79 15.75 -27.56
CA THR A 197 -9.88 16.21 -28.95
C THR A 197 -8.78 15.53 -29.74
#